data_AF-A0A7S0EA13-F1
#
_entry.id   AF-A0A7S0EA13-F1
#
_cell.length_a   1.000
_cell.length_b   1.000
_cell.length_c   1.000
_cell.angle_alpha   90.00
_cell.angle_beta   90.00
_cell.angle_gamma   90.00
#
_symmetry.space_group_name_H-M   'P 1'
#
loop_
_entity.id
_entity.type
_entity.pdbx_description
1 polymer ?
#
loop_
_entity_poly.entity_id
_entity_poly.type
_entity_poly.pdbx_seq_one_letter_code
_entity_poly.pdbx_strand_id
1 'polypeptide(L)'
;MLRNEQDLSFFDNACQKGMKGFSNVSLTTQIREIIDKPFVRLAYSEAIDLLQKSGKSFEMPAVWGNDLATEHEKYLCEEHFDGPVIVYDYPKDIKAFYMRLNDDDKTVAAMDILFPRCGEMVGGSQREERSDRLLGRIEALGLDGSSLDW
;
A
#
# COMPACT_ATOMS: atom_id res chain seq x y z
N MET A 1 -9.28 -27.93 13.16
CA MET A 1 -9.18 -26.72 14.00
C MET A 1 -8.00 -26.76 14.97
N LEU A 2 -7.71 -27.89 15.63
CA LEU A 2 -6.61 -28.04 16.62
C LEU A 2 -5.15 -27.83 16.11
N ARG A 3 -4.88 -27.96 14.81
CA ARG A 3 -3.52 -27.73 14.25
C ARG A 3 -3.11 -26.25 14.23
N ASN A 4 -4.06 -25.33 14.06
CA ASN A 4 -3.76 -23.91 13.90
C ASN A 4 -3.21 -23.28 15.19
N GLU A 5 -3.72 -23.65 16.36
CA GLU A 5 -3.24 -23.08 17.63
C GLU A 5 -1.82 -23.53 17.99
N GLN A 6 -1.46 -24.77 17.69
CA GLN A 6 -0.10 -25.26 17.89
C GLN A 6 0.91 -24.55 16.97
N ASP A 7 0.53 -24.32 15.71
CA ASP A 7 1.35 -23.60 14.74
C ASP A 7 1.52 -22.12 15.11
N LEU A 8 0.45 -21.44 15.55
CA LEU A 8 0.50 -20.06 16.03
C LEU A 8 1.34 -19.92 17.32
N SER A 9 1.21 -20.88 18.25
CA SER A 9 2.04 -20.91 19.45
C SER A 9 3.51 -21.15 19.12
N PHE A 10 3.82 -22.04 18.16
CA PHE A 10 5.18 -22.23 17.68
C PHE A 10 5.73 -20.95 17.04
N PHE A 11 4.95 -20.28 16.20
CA PHE A 11 5.32 -19.01 15.57
C PHE A 11 5.63 -17.93 16.60
N ASP A 12 4.75 -17.71 17.58
CA ASP A 12 4.96 -16.74 18.65
C ASP A 12 6.26 -17.06 19.40
N ASN A 13 6.49 -18.31 19.80
CA ASN A 13 7.70 -18.71 20.52
C ASN A 13 8.99 -18.60 19.68
N ALA A 14 8.92 -18.91 18.38
CA ALA A 14 10.07 -18.88 17.49
C ALA A 14 10.50 -17.43 17.20
N CYS A 15 9.54 -16.56 16.88
CA CYS A 15 9.81 -15.16 16.55
C CYS A 15 10.10 -14.31 17.79
N GLN A 16 9.43 -14.53 18.92
CA GLN A 16 9.62 -13.76 20.15
C GLN A 16 11.03 -13.93 20.74
N LYS A 17 11.68 -15.09 20.52
CA LYS A 17 13.09 -15.31 20.89
C LYS A 17 14.06 -14.40 20.12
N GLY A 18 13.72 -14.00 18.89
CA GLY A 18 14.49 -13.07 18.06
C GLY A 18 14.19 -11.59 18.33
N MET A 19 13.11 -11.29 19.04
CA MET A 19 12.60 -9.93 19.26
C MET A 19 12.88 -9.38 20.68
N LYS A 20 13.92 -9.86 21.36
CA LYS A 20 14.29 -9.40 22.72
C LYS A 20 14.38 -7.86 22.76
N GLY A 21 13.42 -7.22 23.45
CA GLY A 21 13.30 -5.76 23.56
C GLY A 21 12.03 -5.17 22.94
N PHE A 22 11.25 -5.94 22.18
CA PHE A 22 10.03 -5.48 21.51
C PHE A 22 8.75 -6.05 22.16
N SER A 23 8.15 -5.29 23.06
CA SER A 23 6.83 -5.51 23.69
C SER A 23 6.62 -6.86 24.42
N ASN A 24 5.78 -6.88 25.45
CA ASN A 24 5.42 -8.12 26.15
C ASN A 24 4.23 -8.85 25.49
N VAL A 25 3.77 -8.38 24.32
CA VAL A 25 2.58 -8.88 23.63
C VAL A 25 2.99 -9.83 22.51
N SER A 26 2.27 -10.94 22.32
CA SER A 26 2.60 -11.92 21.27
C SER A 26 2.36 -11.34 19.86
N LEU A 27 3.09 -11.82 18.85
CA LEU A 27 2.95 -11.32 17.48
C LEU A 27 1.57 -11.61 16.91
N THR A 28 1.03 -12.79 17.21
CA THR A 28 -0.34 -13.15 16.82
C THR A 28 -1.36 -12.14 17.37
N THR A 29 -1.17 -11.68 18.61
CA THR A 29 -2.05 -10.67 19.22
C THR A 29 -1.90 -9.32 18.52
N GLN A 30 -0.67 -8.89 18.24
CA GLN A 30 -0.41 -7.62 17.52
C GLN A 30 -1.01 -7.63 16.10
N ILE A 31 -0.92 -8.76 15.39
CA ILE A 31 -1.53 -8.90 14.06
C ILE A 31 -3.04 -8.80 14.16
N ARG A 32 -3.66 -9.48 15.13
CA ARG A 32 -5.12 -9.41 15.39
C ARG A 32 -5.58 -7.99 15.66
N GLU A 33 -4.86 -7.26 16.51
CA GLU A 33 -5.16 -5.84 16.81
C GLU A 33 -5.16 -4.95 15.56
N ILE A 34 -4.41 -5.30 14.51
CA ILE A 34 -4.39 -4.58 13.24
C ILE A 34 -5.53 -5.05 12.33
N ILE A 35 -5.66 -6.36 12.10
CA ILE A 35 -6.62 -6.90 11.11
C ILE A 35 -8.08 -6.85 11.59
N ASP A 36 -8.32 -6.75 12.91
CA ASP A 36 -9.66 -6.60 13.48
C ASP A 36 -10.16 -5.15 13.37
N LYS A 37 -9.29 -4.18 13.05
CA LYS A 37 -9.68 -2.80 12.75
C LYS A 37 -10.22 -2.69 11.31
N PRO A 38 -11.21 -1.81 11.05
CA PRO A 38 -11.67 -1.56 9.71
C PRO A 38 -10.57 -0.92 8.85
N PHE A 39 -10.41 -1.40 7.63
CA PHE A 39 -9.47 -0.84 6.67
C PHE A 39 -10.03 0.46 6.12
N VAL A 40 -9.33 1.57 6.39
CA VAL A 40 -9.67 2.87 5.81
C VAL A 40 -9.37 2.83 4.32
N ARG A 41 -10.28 3.32 3.48
CA ARG A 41 -10.03 3.51 2.05
C ARG A 41 -9.81 4.99 1.81
N LEU A 42 -8.67 5.34 1.24
CA LEU A 42 -8.22 6.71 1.07
C LEU A 42 -7.74 6.93 -0.35
N ALA A 43 -8.30 7.90 -1.08
CA ALA A 43 -7.76 8.22 -2.39
C ALA A 43 -6.35 8.83 -2.24
N TYR A 44 -5.43 8.52 -3.14
CA TYR A 44 -4.05 9.06 -3.12
C TYR A 44 -4.04 10.59 -3.03
N SER A 45 -4.92 11.25 -3.79
CA SER A 45 -5.03 12.72 -3.77
C SER A 45 -5.43 13.25 -2.39
N GLU A 46 -6.32 12.55 -1.68
CA GLU A 46 -6.69 12.88 -0.30
C GLU A 46 -5.56 12.60 0.68
N ALA A 47 -4.80 11.51 0.46
CA ALA A 47 -3.62 11.18 1.26
C ALA A 47 -2.56 12.30 1.21
N ILE A 48 -2.24 12.79 0.01
CA ILE A 48 -1.33 13.93 -0.17
C ILE A 48 -1.85 15.17 0.55
N ASP A 49 -3.14 15.47 0.41
CA ASP A 49 -3.80 16.60 1.08
C ASP A 49 -3.68 16.51 2.61
N LEU A 50 -3.89 15.33 3.19
CA LEU A 50 -3.76 15.07 4.63
C LEU A 50 -2.31 15.24 5.10
N LEU A 51 -1.36 14.68 4.35
CA LEU A 51 0.07 14.79 4.66
C LEU A 51 0.52 16.25 4.65
N GLN A 52 0.12 17.03 3.65
CA GLN A 52 0.45 18.46 3.55
C GLN A 52 -0.19 19.29 4.68
N LYS A 53 -1.40 18.93 5.11
CA LYS A 53 -2.13 19.61 6.20
C LYS A 53 -1.73 19.14 7.60
N SER A 54 -0.90 18.09 7.71
CA SER A 54 -0.51 17.48 8.99
C SER A 54 0.30 18.41 9.90
N GLY A 55 0.98 19.41 9.33
CA GLY A 55 1.95 20.25 10.04
C GLY A 55 3.26 19.53 10.41
N LYS A 56 3.44 18.28 9.96
CA LYS A 56 4.70 17.54 10.13
C LYS A 56 5.72 17.92 9.08
N SER A 57 6.99 17.88 9.49
CA SER A 57 8.12 17.89 8.56
C SER A 57 8.45 16.45 8.19
N PHE A 58 8.30 16.12 6.91
CA PHE A 58 8.76 14.87 6.33
C PHE A 58 10.11 15.10 5.65
N GLU A 59 10.98 14.10 5.61
CA GLU A 59 12.25 14.17 4.87
C GLU A 59 11.99 14.24 3.37
N MET A 60 11.02 13.45 2.90
CA MET A 60 10.52 13.45 1.54
C MET A 60 9.27 14.33 1.43
N PRO A 61 9.23 15.32 0.52
CA PRO A 61 8.03 16.13 0.37
C PRO A 61 6.82 15.31 -0.12
N ALA A 62 5.72 15.35 0.62
CA ALA A 62 4.43 14.83 0.18
C ALA A 62 3.82 15.73 -0.91
N VAL A 63 4.15 15.46 -2.16
CA VAL A 63 3.72 16.23 -3.34
C VAL A 63 2.98 15.33 -4.31
N TRP A 64 1.87 15.82 -4.86
CA TRP A 64 1.08 15.07 -5.85
C TRP A 64 1.94 14.74 -7.08
N GLY A 65 1.94 13.47 -7.48
CA GLY A 65 2.79 12.94 -8.54
C GLY A 65 4.03 12.22 -8.03
N ASN A 66 4.39 12.36 -6.76
CA ASN A 66 5.43 11.53 -6.14
C ASN A 66 4.81 10.31 -5.46
N ASP A 67 5.58 9.23 -5.37
CA ASP A 67 5.16 8.07 -4.58
C ASP A 67 5.18 8.39 -3.08
N LEU A 68 4.42 7.62 -2.29
CA LEU A 68 4.45 7.76 -0.84
C LEU A 68 5.73 7.12 -0.29
N ALA A 69 6.48 7.88 0.52
CA ALA A 69 7.59 7.35 1.27
C ALA A 69 7.08 6.62 2.53
N THR A 70 7.88 5.70 3.07
CA THR A 70 7.52 4.93 4.28
C THR A 70 7.15 5.80 5.48
N GLU A 71 7.71 7.00 5.61
CA GLU A 71 7.32 7.95 6.67
C GLU A 71 5.90 8.48 6.50
N HIS A 72 5.44 8.67 5.26
CA HIS A 72 4.07 9.09 4.94
C HIS A 72 3.10 7.96 5.26
N GLU A 73 3.42 6.74 4.83
CA GLU A 73 2.60 5.55 5.09
C GLU A 73 2.43 5.32 6.59
N LYS A 74 3.52 5.41 7.35
CA LYS A 74 3.50 5.28 8.81
C LYS A 74 2.68 6.38 9.46
N TYR A 75 2.82 7.63 9.02
CA TYR A 75 2.00 8.72 9.55
C TYR A 75 0.50 8.46 9.34
N LEU A 76 0.10 8.05 8.14
CA LEU A 76 -1.30 7.74 7.82
C LEU A 76 -1.83 6.61 8.73
N CYS A 77 -1.08 5.51 8.84
CA CYS A 77 -1.49 4.34 9.61
C CYS A 77 -1.45 4.55 11.13
N GLU A 78 -0.38 5.15 11.67
CA GLU A 78 -0.10 5.17 13.11
C GLU A 78 -0.63 6.42 13.79
N GLU A 79 -0.68 7.55 13.10
CA GLU A 79 -0.97 8.85 13.73
C GLU A 79 -2.28 9.46 13.27
N HIS A 80 -2.64 9.29 11.99
CA HIS A 80 -3.86 9.87 11.46
C HIS A 80 -5.08 8.95 11.66
N PHE A 81 -4.97 7.68 11.27
CA PHE A 81 -6.10 6.75 11.30
C PHE A 81 -6.04 5.70 12.42
N ASP A 82 -4.87 5.49 13.05
CA ASP A 82 -4.64 4.42 14.03
C ASP A 82 -5.14 3.04 13.53
N GLY A 83 -4.69 2.63 12.35
CA GLY A 83 -5.14 1.37 11.73
C GLY A 83 -4.60 1.16 10.32
N PRO A 84 -4.98 0.04 9.68
CA PRO A 84 -4.59 -0.23 8.31
C PRO A 84 -5.31 0.70 7.31
N VAL A 85 -4.57 1.15 6.29
CA VAL A 85 -5.05 2.08 5.27
C VAL A 85 -4.84 1.48 3.89
N ILE A 86 -5.86 1.53 3.05
CA ILE A 86 -5.79 1.19 1.63
C ILE A 86 -5.76 2.51 0.87
N VAL A 87 -4.60 2.86 0.31
CA VAL A 87 -4.48 4.02 -0.56
C VAL A 87 -4.76 3.58 -1.98
N TYR A 88 -5.59 4.30 -2.73
CA TYR A 88 -5.98 3.93 -4.08
C TYR A 88 -6.00 5.12 -5.06
N ASP A 89 -6.12 4.84 -6.36
CA ASP A 89 -6.13 5.83 -7.45
C ASP A 89 -4.85 6.67 -7.54
N TYR A 90 -3.70 5.98 -7.66
CA TYR A 90 -2.38 6.61 -7.80
C TYR A 90 -2.19 7.28 -9.16
N PRO A 91 -1.30 8.29 -9.27
CA PRO A 91 -0.96 8.92 -10.53
C PRO A 91 -0.40 7.90 -11.53
N LYS A 92 -0.89 7.96 -12.78
CA LYS A 92 -0.51 7.00 -13.83
C LYS A 92 0.99 7.04 -14.16
N ASP A 93 1.65 8.17 -13.94
CA ASP A 93 3.03 8.39 -14.38
C ASP A 93 4.07 7.73 -13.46
N ILE A 94 3.67 7.32 -12.25
CA ILE A 94 4.52 6.61 -11.28
C ILE A 94 4.15 5.13 -11.10
N LYS A 95 3.19 4.63 -11.87
CA LYS A 95 2.71 3.25 -11.79
C LYS A 95 2.84 2.54 -13.15
N ALA A 96 2.82 1.21 -13.11
CA ALA A 96 3.07 0.37 -14.27
C ALA A 96 2.03 0.54 -15.39
N PHE A 97 2.44 0.25 -16.63
CA PHE A 97 1.61 0.42 -17.84
C PHE A 97 0.31 -0.40 -17.83
N TYR A 98 0.31 -1.57 -17.17
CA TYR A 98 -0.80 -2.51 -17.16
C TYR A 98 -1.93 -2.12 -16.19
N MET A 99 -1.74 -1.09 -15.37
CA MET A 99 -2.75 -0.66 -14.41
C MET A 99 -3.84 0.12 -15.14
N ARG A 100 -5.11 -0.20 -14.89
CA ARG A 100 -6.25 0.41 -15.60
C ARG A 100 -6.26 1.92 -15.41
N LEU A 101 -6.33 2.65 -16.51
CA LEU A 101 -6.46 4.11 -16.50
C LEU A 101 -7.88 4.48 -16.05
N ASN A 102 -7.98 5.35 -15.05
CA ASN A 102 -9.25 5.86 -14.56
C ASN A 102 -9.85 6.87 -15.53
N ASP A 103 -11.15 7.15 -15.35
CA ASP A 103 -11.91 8.04 -16.26
C ASP A 103 -11.47 9.52 -16.16
N ASP A 104 -10.62 9.85 -15.19
CA ASP A 104 -9.99 11.17 -15.06
C ASP A 104 -8.76 11.36 -15.97
N ASP A 105 -8.33 10.31 -16.67
CA ASP A 105 -7.13 10.23 -17.52
C ASP A 105 -5.81 10.61 -16.81
N LYS A 106 -5.80 10.68 -15.47
CA LYS A 106 -4.67 11.11 -14.62
C LYS A 106 -4.20 10.02 -13.68
N THR A 107 -5.13 9.25 -13.14
CA THR A 107 -4.86 8.20 -12.16
C THR A 107 -5.07 6.81 -12.75
N VAL A 108 -4.54 5.79 -12.08
CA VAL A 108 -4.79 4.39 -12.38
C VAL A 108 -5.42 3.72 -11.18
N ALA A 109 -6.23 2.69 -11.44
CA ALA A 109 -6.91 1.86 -10.42
C ALA A 109 -5.93 0.94 -9.67
N ALA A 110 -4.88 1.53 -9.12
CA ALA A 110 -3.91 0.94 -8.22
C ALA A 110 -4.39 1.05 -6.78
N MET A 111 -3.96 0.12 -5.95
CA MET A 111 -4.13 0.18 -4.52
C MET A 111 -2.93 -0.42 -3.79
N ASP A 112 -2.55 0.22 -2.70
CA ASP A 112 -1.49 -0.22 -1.80
C ASP A 112 -2.11 -0.36 -0.39
N ILE A 113 -1.95 -1.53 0.23
CA ILE A 113 -2.43 -1.81 1.59
C ILE A 113 -1.29 -1.57 2.57
N LEU A 114 -1.47 -0.52 3.37
CA LEU A 114 -0.52 -0.03 4.36
C LEU A 114 -0.89 -0.55 5.74
N PHE A 115 0.10 -1.08 6.44
CA PHE A 115 -0.03 -1.54 7.81
C PHE A 115 0.81 -0.67 8.74
N PRO A 116 0.36 -0.45 10.00
CA PRO A 116 1.19 0.15 11.02
C PRO A 116 2.55 -0.57 11.12
N ARG A 117 3.63 0.18 11.36
CA ARG A 117 5.02 -0.26 11.56
C ARG A 117 5.75 -0.74 10.32
N CYS A 118 5.10 -1.51 9.45
CA CYS A 118 5.74 -2.11 8.27
C CYS A 118 5.54 -1.33 6.97
N GLY A 119 4.57 -0.41 6.89
CA GLY A 119 4.28 0.33 5.65
C GLY A 119 3.49 -0.54 4.66
N GLU A 120 3.76 -0.39 3.37
CA GLU A 120 3.14 -1.22 2.32
C GLU A 120 3.39 -2.73 2.53
N MET A 121 2.30 -3.50 2.55
CA MET A 121 2.32 -4.97 2.62
C MET A 121 1.80 -5.63 1.34
N VAL A 122 0.88 -4.99 0.63
CA VAL A 122 0.25 -5.53 -0.58
C VAL A 122 0.04 -4.41 -1.58
N GLY A 123 0.65 -4.54 -2.76
CA GLY A 123 0.38 -3.68 -3.91
C GLY A 123 -0.43 -4.42 -4.98
N GLY A 124 -1.40 -3.74 -5.58
CA GLY A 124 -2.27 -4.33 -6.60
C GLY A 124 -2.94 -3.30 -7.50
N SER A 125 -3.64 -3.79 -8.53
CA SER A 125 -4.46 -2.93 -9.39
C SER A 125 -5.48 -3.74 -10.18
N GLN A 126 -6.56 -3.07 -10.60
CA GLN A 126 -7.32 -3.53 -11.76
C GLN A 126 -6.40 -3.43 -12.99
N ARG A 127 -6.43 -4.46 -13.82
CA ARG A 127 -5.65 -4.51 -15.05
C ARG A 127 -6.39 -3.78 -16.16
N GLU A 128 -5.66 -3.05 -17.00
CA GLU A 128 -6.23 -2.37 -18.16
C GLU A 128 -6.72 -3.40 -19.18
N GLU A 129 -8.04 -3.58 -19.23
CA GLU A 129 -8.69 -4.56 -20.09
C GLU A 129 -8.94 -4.02 -21.51
N ARG A 130 -8.88 -2.70 -21.72
CA ARG A 130 -9.17 -2.06 -23.00
C ARG A 130 -7.90 -1.99 -23.84
N SER A 131 -7.87 -2.76 -24.92
CA SER A 131 -6.67 -2.95 -25.76
C SER A 131 -6.08 -1.63 -26.30
N ASP A 132 -6.92 -0.71 -26.76
CA ASP A 132 -6.51 0.60 -27.26
C ASP A 132 -5.81 1.44 -26.18
N ARG A 133 -6.37 1.46 -24.96
CA ARG A 133 -5.78 2.16 -23.81
C ARG A 133 -4.47 1.52 -23.35
N LEU A 134 -4.42 0.18 -23.31
CA LEU A 134 -3.22 -0.56 -22.91
C LEU A 134 -2.06 -0.31 -23.89
N LEU A 135 -2.31 -0.45 -25.21
CA LEU A 135 -1.30 -0.21 -26.24
C LEU A 135 -0.82 1.24 -26.22
N GLY A 136 -1.73 2.20 -26.04
CA GLY A 136 -1.36 3.61 -25.89
C GLY A 136 -0.45 3.88 -24.67
N ARG A 137 -0.65 3.15 -23.56
CA ARG A 137 0.21 3.24 -22.37
C ARG A 137 1.59 2.61 -22.60
N ILE A 138 1.66 1.47 -23.29
CA ILE A 138 2.92 0.81 -23.67
C ILE A 138 3.76 1.76 -24.55
N GLU A 139 3.15 2.34 -25.58
CA GLU A 139 3.81 3.28 -26.49
C GLU A 139 4.28 4.55 -25.76
N ALA A 140 3.41 5.15 -24.92
CA ALA A 140 3.75 6.36 -24.17
C ALA A 140 4.92 6.19 -23.20
N LEU A 141 5.13 4.97 -22.69
CA LEU A 141 6.25 4.62 -21.81
C LEU A 141 7.48 4.10 -22.57
N GLY A 142 7.43 4.05 -23.91
CA GLY A 142 8.53 3.59 -24.76
C GLY A 142 8.84 2.10 -24.61
N LEU A 143 7.85 1.29 -24.23
CA LEU A 143 7.99 -0.16 -24.07
C LEU A 143 7.83 -0.88 -25.41
N ASP A 144 8.56 -1.98 -25.60
CA ASP A 144 8.43 -2.82 -26.81
C ASP A 144 7.20 -3.70 -26.73
N GLY A 145 6.12 -3.26 -27.39
CA GLY A 145 4.86 -4.00 -27.45
C GLY A 145 4.96 -5.39 -28.08
N SER A 146 5.92 -5.62 -28.99
CA SER A 146 6.06 -6.92 -29.67
C SER A 146 6.48 -8.05 -28.73
N SER A 147 7.12 -7.71 -27.61
CA SER A 147 7.46 -8.67 -26.56
C SER A 147 6.27 -9.12 -25.70
N LEU A 148 5.11 -8.48 -25.87
CA LEU A 148 3.90 -8.65 -25.06
C LEU A 148 2.69 -9.17 -25.87
N ASP A 149 2.94 -9.79 -27.04
CA ASP A 149 1.90 -10.26 -27.98
C ASP A 149 1.11 -11.50 -27.52
N TRP A 150 1.53 -12.17 -26.44
CA TRP A 150 0.94 -13.43 -25.94
C TRP A 150 -0.44 -13.26 -25.31
#